data_AF-A0A7C3L008-F1
#
_entry.id   AF-A0A7C3L008-F1
#
_cell.length_a   1.000
_cell.length_b   1.000
_cell.length_c   1.000
_cell.angle_alpha   90.00
_cell.angle_beta   90.00
_cell.angle_gamma   90.00
#
_symmetry.space_group_name_H-M   'P 1'
#
loop_
_entity.id
_entity.type
_entity.pdbx_description
1 polymer ?
#
loop_
_entity_poly.entity_id
_entity_poly.type
_entity_poly.pdbx_seq_one_letter_code
_entity_poly.pdbx_strand_id
1 'polypeptide(L)'
;MMSTVAVQQDLERLGLNEFRLGEPVELSWPTSDTSQALGAGVTRATFAAMLAVRFVNVPFATVKDPALGPFQVEVSQTPSRVVKVSAPRDATIQLYALRGSHQPGETTYTPPEDPGTVYIDAERLAGVIVRAGDAGLAIGATEQALELVELLKPIELSPLTRLEPPVMEWTRELNDPWLRNQIDKRAQAHNSWSRVVAAGMLARLPAPATGSDARVWMTDFGAGTVNAVLAAPRRWVRTLNEQQTRSIEQESIAEVDALHDLVELVAGDVDASVGRWQEEWRDLCHRRDDVECVLVLLDEIGAAANLRHTLTALDREGDLVRLSVPLGVLRGDERARRAALKNPGAWWGEPSTQA
;
A
#
# COMPACT_ATOMS: atom_id res chain seq x y z
N MET A 1 -6.62 -6.08 20.33
CA MET A 1 -5.21 -5.99 19.91
C MET A 1 -4.98 -6.65 18.57
N MET A 2 -5.36 -5.96 17.49
CA MET A 2 -4.76 -6.22 16.18
C MET A 2 -3.33 -5.67 16.21
N SER A 3 -2.35 -6.36 15.64
CA SER A 3 -1.04 -5.73 15.47
C SER A 3 -1.19 -4.58 14.46
N THR A 4 -0.52 -3.46 14.72
CA THR A 4 -0.42 -2.33 13.78
C THR A 4 0.03 -2.79 12.40
N VAL A 5 0.93 -3.77 12.38
CA VAL A 5 1.34 -4.51 11.18
C VAL A 5 0.14 -5.09 10.45
N ALA A 6 -0.69 -5.93 11.09
CA ALA A 6 -1.82 -6.60 10.45
C ALA A 6 -2.86 -5.61 9.88
N VAL A 7 -3.09 -4.49 10.57
CA VAL A 7 -4.03 -3.46 10.10
C VAL A 7 -3.47 -2.69 8.89
N GLN A 8 -2.17 -2.37 8.87
CA GLN A 8 -1.52 -1.71 7.71
C GLN A 8 -1.61 -2.59 6.46
N GLN A 9 -1.28 -3.85 6.64
CA GLN A 9 -1.39 -4.92 5.67
C GLN A 9 -2.83 -5.06 5.09
N ASP A 10 -3.86 -4.85 5.91
CA ASP A 10 -5.26 -4.87 5.47
C ASP A 10 -5.68 -3.56 4.80
N LEU A 11 -5.12 -2.40 5.18
CA LEU A 11 -5.26 -1.14 4.44
C LEU A 11 -4.74 -1.29 3.00
N GLU A 12 -3.59 -1.94 2.83
CA GLU A 12 -3.00 -2.16 1.50
C GLU A 12 -3.89 -3.02 0.60
N ARG A 13 -4.45 -4.11 1.15
CA ARG A 13 -5.41 -4.97 0.43
C ARG A 13 -6.66 -4.22 -0.04
N LEU A 14 -7.08 -3.22 0.72
CA LEU A 14 -8.23 -2.37 0.40
C LEU A 14 -7.88 -1.24 -0.57
N GLY A 15 -6.63 -1.17 -1.04
CA GLY A 15 -6.14 -0.11 -1.93
C GLY A 15 -5.92 1.22 -1.22
N LEU A 16 -5.79 1.22 0.11
CA LEU A 16 -5.60 2.39 0.97
C LEU A 16 -4.11 2.58 1.33
N ASN A 17 -3.22 2.31 0.38
CA ASN A 17 -1.76 2.37 0.54
C ASN A 17 -1.25 3.75 0.97
N GLU A 18 -2.05 4.78 0.68
CA GLU A 18 -1.82 6.18 1.00
C GLU A 18 -2.38 6.56 2.37
N PHE A 19 -2.55 5.64 3.30
CA PHE A 19 -2.98 5.92 4.67
C PHE A 19 -2.03 5.25 5.67
N ARG A 20 -1.75 5.96 6.76
CA ARG A 20 -1.06 5.45 7.96
C ARG A 20 -2.03 5.46 9.13
N LEU A 21 -1.78 4.57 10.09
CA LEU A 21 -2.52 4.53 11.35
C LEU A 21 -1.99 5.60 12.29
N GLY A 22 -2.90 6.38 12.87
CA GLY A 22 -2.60 7.23 14.03
C GLY A 22 -2.34 6.41 15.30
N GLU A 23 -2.21 7.11 16.43
CA GLU A 23 -2.12 6.46 17.74
C GLU A 23 -3.48 5.80 18.08
N PRO A 24 -3.49 4.50 18.44
CA PRO A 24 -4.74 3.84 18.78
C PRO A 24 -5.28 4.35 20.12
N VAL A 25 -6.58 4.60 20.15
CA VAL A 25 -7.30 4.98 21.37
C VAL A 25 -8.22 3.84 21.78
N GLU A 26 -8.05 3.35 23.00
CA GLU A 26 -8.96 2.37 23.60
C GLU A 26 -10.05 3.10 24.40
N LEU A 27 -11.30 2.82 24.05
CA LEU A 27 -12.47 3.33 24.74
C LEU A 27 -13.26 2.17 25.33
N SER A 28 -13.33 2.09 26.67
CA SER A 28 -14.12 1.06 27.32
C SER A 28 -15.59 1.13 26.89
N TRP A 29 -16.21 -0.05 26.68
CA TRP A 29 -17.66 -0.08 26.47
C TRP A 29 -18.36 0.60 27.66
N PRO A 30 -19.45 1.36 27.44
CA PRO A 30 -20.20 1.92 28.56
C PRO A 30 -20.70 0.79 29.47
N THR A 31 -20.19 0.72 30.71
CA THR A 31 -20.41 -0.40 31.64
C THR A 31 -21.55 -0.19 32.65
N SER A 32 -22.31 0.92 32.57
CA SER A 32 -23.37 1.20 33.56
C SER A 32 -24.75 0.67 33.16
N ASP A 33 -25.41 0.03 34.13
CA ASP A 33 -26.70 -0.67 34.06
C ASP A 33 -27.89 0.14 33.50
N THR A 34 -28.32 -0.20 32.29
CA THR A 34 -29.75 -0.14 31.89
C THR A 34 -30.51 -1.42 32.27
N SER A 35 -29.85 -2.35 32.99
CA SER A 35 -30.39 -3.68 33.33
C SER A 35 -31.32 -3.70 34.57
N GLN A 36 -31.38 -2.63 35.37
CA GLN A 36 -32.35 -2.53 36.49
C GLN A 36 -33.74 -2.02 36.08
N ALA A 37 -33.93 -1.53 34.84
CA ALA A 37 -35.20 -0.91 34.42
C ALA A 37 -36.11 -1.81 33.57
N LEU A 38 -35.62 -2.93 33.03
CA LEU A 38 -36.40 -3.78 32.13
C LEU A 38 -36.19 -5.25 32.52
N GLY A 39 -37.15 -5.78 33.27
CA GLY A 39 -37.15 -7.15 33.76
C GLY A 39 -37.10 -8.19 32.64
N ALA A 40 -36.34 -9.24 32.91
CA ALA A 40 -36.37 -10.60 32.34
C ALA A 40 -36.26 -10.79 30.81
N GLY A 41 -35.25 -11.58 30.41
CA GLY A 41 -35.37 -12.53 29.29
C GLY A 41 -34.28 -12.43 28.22
N VAL A 42 -33.17 -13.16 28.41
CA VAL A 42 -32.11 -13.35 27.41
C VAL A 42 -32.52 -14.44 26.42
N THR A 43 -32.77 -14.14 25.13
CA THR A 43 -32.41 -15.02 23.99
C THR A 43 -32.45 -14.26 22.64
N ARG A 44 -31.30 -14.27 21.93
CA ARG A 44 -31.06 -14.01 20.47
C ARG A 44 -31.65 -12.74 19.83
N ALA A 45 -30.79 -11.75 19.61
CA ALA A 45 -31.06 -10.64 18.69
C ALA A 45 -29.80 -10.22 17.92
N THR A 46 -29.64 -10.73 16.69
CA THR A 46 -28.67 -10.20 15.73
C THR A 46 -29.34 -9.92 14.37
N PHE A 47 -30.60 -9.50 14.47
CA PHE A 47 -31.44 -9.00 13.38
C PHE A 47 -32.43 -7.96 13.94
N ALA A 48 -32.84 -8.12 15.21
CA ALA A 48 -33.70 -7.19 15.93
C ALA A 48 -32.99 -5.89 16.35
N ALA A 49 -31.66 -5.82 16.53
CA ALA A 49 -30.97 -4.56 16.86
C ALA A 49 -30.95 -3.58 15.66
N MET A 50 -30.73 -4.09 14.44
CA MET A 50 -30.82 -3.30 13.21
C MET A 50 -32.24 -2.85 12.89
N LEU A 51 -33.24 -3.70 13.14
CA LEU A 51 -34.66 -3.30 13.04
C LEU A 51 -35.10 -2.40 14.19
N ALA A 52 -34.53 -2.53 15.40
CA ALA A 52 -34.80 -1.66 16.53
C ALA A 52 -34.23 -0.26 16.30
N VAL A 53 -33.07 -0.07 15.69
CA VAL A 53 -32.61 1.27 15.27
C VAL A 53 -33.61 1.95 14.33
N ARG A 54 -34.34 1.17 13.53
CA ARG A 54 -35.40 1.67 12.63
C ARG A 54 -36.75 1.92 13.33
N PHE A 55 -36.98 1.39 14.55
CA PHE A 55 -38.31 1.36 15.19
C PHE A 55 -38.36 1.57 16.73
N VAL A 56 -37.24 1.70 17.43
CA VAL A 56 -37.11 1.79 18.89
C VAL A 56 -35.96 2.74 19.25
N ASN A 57 -36.22 3.70 20.14
CA ASN A 57 -35.24 4.67 20.65
C ASN A 57 -34.15 3.97 21.49
N VAL A 58 -33.19 3.31 20.82
CA VAL A 58 -32.00 2.76 21.50
C VAL A 58 -31.13 3.94 21.95
N PRO A 59 -30.80 4.07 23.24
CA PRO A 59 -29.93 5.13 23.70
C PRO A 59 -28.49 4.85 23.26
N PHE A 60 -27.87 5.85 22.66
CA PHE A 60 -26.45 5.83 22.29
C PHE A 60 -25.66 6.79 23.19
N ALA A 61 -24.46 6.38 23.56
CA ALA A 61 -23.46 7.27 24.13
C ALA A 61 -22.61 7.84 22.99
N THR A 62 -22.59 9.17 22.84
CA THR A 62 -21.70 9.83 21.89
C THR A 62 -20.26 9.72 22.38
N VAL A 63 -19.38 9.23 21.51
CA VAL A 63 -17.93 9.23 21.72
C VAL A 63 -17.38 10.58 21.30
N LYS A 64 -16.54 11.17 22.16
CA LYS A 64 -15.83 12.41 21.87
C LYS A 64 -14.34 12.15 21.96
N ASP A 65 -13.68 12.08 20.82
CA ASP A 65 -12.24 11.90 20.75
C ASP A 65 -11.66 12.65 19.53
N PRO A 66 -10.50 13.31 19.65
CA PRO A 66 -9.85 13.96 18.52
C PRO A 66 -9.56 13.02 17.33
N ALA A 67 -9.28 11.73 17.57
CA ALA A 67 -8.99 10.74 16.53
C ALA A 67 -10.20 10.43 15.62
N LEU A 68 -11.40 10.87 16.02
CA LEU A 68 -12.58 10.78 15.17
C LEU A 68 -12.54 11.75 13.99
N GLY A 69 -11.72 12.81 14.05
CA GLY A 69 -11.66 13.84 13.01
C GLY A 69 -13.07 14.37 12.67
N PRO A 70 -13.55 14.23 11.42
CA PRO A 70 -14.88 14.69 11.03
C PRO A 70 -16.03 13.74 11.38
N PHE A 71 -15.73 12.53 11.87
CA PHE A 71 -16.75 11.53 12.18
C PHE A 71 -17.38 11.78 13.56
N GLN A 72 -18.66 11.47 13.69
CA GLN A 72 -19.34 11.29 14.96
C GLN A 72 -19.56 9.80 15.18
N VAL A 73 -19.01 9.25 16.26
CA VAL A 73 -19.22 7.86 16.65
C VAL A 73 -20.12 7.81 17.87
N GLU A 74 -21.14 6.97 17.83
CA GLU A 74 -22.02 6.71 18.95
C GLU A 74 -22.11 5.21 19.19
N VAL A 75 -22.06 4.81 20.45
CA VAL A 75 -22.06 3.40 20.85
C VAL A 75 -23.35 3.08 21.59
N SER A 76 -23.99 1.96 21.24
CA SER A 76 -25.20 1.52 21.92
C SER A 76 -24.94 1.29 23.42
N GLN A 77 -25.84 1.75 24.28
CA GLN A 77 -25.78 1.50 25.73
C GLN A 77 -26.41 0.15 26.13
N THR A 78 -26.68 -0.72 25.15
CA THR A 78 -27.25 -2.05 25.36
C THR A 78 -26.14 -3.13 25.28
N PRO A 79 -26.42 -4.39 25.69
CA PRO A 79 -25.43 -5.46 25.59
C PRO A 79 -24.94 -5.75 24.15
N SER A 80 -25.75 -5.41 23.15
CA SER A 80 -25.36 -5.54 21.74
C SER A 80 -24.37 -4.43 21.37
N ARG A 81 -23.16 -4.79 20.93
CA ARG A 81 -22.11 -3.85 20.51
C ARG A 81 -22.38 -3.25 19.13
N VAL A 82 -23.40 -2.40 19.06
CA VAL A 82 -23.70 -1.64 17.83
C VAL A 82 -22.99 -0.30 17.89
N VAL A 83 -22.26 0.01 16.82
CA VAL A 83 -21.58 1.28 16.62
C VAL A 83 -22.28 2.03 15.50
N LYS A 84 -22.72 3.26 15.78
CA LYS A 84 -23.22 4.19 14.78
C LYS A 84 -22.10 5.14 14.42
N VAL A 85 -21.82 5.29 13.14
CA VAL A 85 -20.84 6.24 12.61
C VAL A 85 -21.55 7.18 11.65
N SER A 86 -21.43 8.48 11.89
CA SER A 86 -21.99 9.53 11.04
C SER A 86 -20.87 10.43 10.54
N ALA A 87 -20.92 10.81 9.27
CA ALA A 87 -20.01 11.75 8.63
C ALA A 87 -20.68 13.14 8.50
N PRO A 88 -19.94 14.21 8.14
CA PRO A 88 -20.53 15.52 7.88
C PRO A 88 -21.63 15.45 6.82
N ARG A 89 -22.59 16.39 6.89
CA ARG A 89 -23.72 16.46 5.93
C ARG A 89 -23.19 16.44 4.50
N ASP A 90 -23.86 15.65 3.65
CA ASP A 90 -23.56 15.41 2.23
C ASP A 90 -22.39 14.47 1.91
N ALA A 91 -21.75 13.86 2.91
CA ALA A 91 -20.76 12.81 2.69
C ALA A 91 -21.41 11.42 2.60
N THR A 92 -20.98 10.62 1.62
CA THR A 92 -21.32 9.18 1.56
C THR A 92 -20.26 8.39 2.31
N ILE A 93 -20.68 7.56 3.26
CA ILE A 93 -19.76 6.65 3.95
C ILE A 93 -19.46 5.43 3.08
N GLN A 94 -18.17 5.13 2.92
CA GLN A 94 -17.68 3.86 2.40
C GLN A 94 -17.21 2.99 3.56
N LEU A 95 -17.52 1.69 3.52
CA LEU A 95 -17.18 0.75 4.58
C LEU A 95 -16.40 -0.43 4.01
N TYR A 96 -15.32 -0.79 4.68
CA TYR A 96 -14.47 -1.93 4.33
C TYR A 96 -14.25 -2.80 5.56
N ALA A 97 -14.47 -4.11 5.45
CA ALA A 97 -14.16 -5.03 6.54
C ALA A 97 -12.66 -5.31 6.58
N LEU A 98 -12.01 -5.08 7.72
CA LEU A 98 -10.64 -5.52 7.98
C LEU A 98 -10.62 -7.04 8.22
N ARG A 99 -11.63 -7.56 8.93
CA ARG A 99 -11.76 -8.98 9.25
C ARG A 99 -13.19 -9.45 9.10
N GLY A 100 -13.36 -10.66 8.57
CA GLY A 100 -14.67 -11.24 8.29
C GLY A 100 -15.29 -10.77 6.98
N SER A 101 -16.52 -11.21 6.69
CA SER A 101 -17.24 -10.84 5.48
C SER A 101 -18.26 -9.75 5.77
N HIS A 102 -18.11 -8.60 5.12
CA HIS A 102 -19.14 -7.56 5.11
C HIS A 102 -20.38 -8.03 4.35
N GLN A 103 -21.55 -7.95 4.99
CA GLN A 103 -22.84 -8.30 4.40
C GLN A 103 -23.86 -7.19 4.72
N PRO A 104 -24.18 -6.32 3.74
CA PRO A 104 -25.19 -5.28 3.91
C PRO A 104 -26.54 -5.86 4.36
N GLY A 105 -27.12 -5.29 5.41
CA GLY A 105 -28.37 -5.77 6.04
C GLY A 105 -28.18 -6.83 7.12
N GLU A 106 -27.00 -7.46 7.21
CA GLU A 106 -26.70 -8.46 8.24
C GLU A 106 -25.64 -8.01 9.26
N THR A 107 -24.58 -7.36 8.79
CA THR A 107 -23.47 -6.84 9.63
C THR A 107 -23.38 -5.33 9.62
N THR A 108 -23.96 -4.69 8.61
CA THR A 108 -24.07 -3.22 8.53
C THR A 108 -25.42 -2.77 8.00
N TYR A 109 -25.83 -1.55 8.34
CA TYR A 109 -27.03 -0.91 7.81
C TYR A 109 -26.77 0.57 7.53
N THR A 110 -27.09 1.02 6.32
CA THR A 110 -27.06 2.43 5.91
C THR A 110 -28.49 2.86 5.58
N PRO A 111 -29.08 3.82 6.31
CA PRO A 111 -30.40 4.33 6.01
C PRO A 111 -30.43 4.97 4.61
N PRO A 112 -31.38 4.61 3.72
CA PRO A 112 -31.48 5.21 2.40
C PRO A 112 -31.70 6.74 2.42
N GLU A 113 -32.35 7.24 3.47
CA GLU A 113 -32.62 8.66 3.71
C GLU A 113 -31.42 9.45 4.28
N ASP A 114 -30.40 8.74 4.78
CA ASP A 114 -29.20 9.32 5.39
C ASP A 114 -27.96 8.47 5.06
N PRO A 115 -27.43 8.58 3.81
CA PRO A 115 -26.25 7.84 3.38
C PRO A 115 -24.96 8.25 4.12
N GLY A 116 -25.02 9.34 4.90
CA GLY A 116 -23.94 9.80 5.77
C GLY A 116 -23.88 9.09 7.12
N THR A 117 -24.77 8.13 7.37
CA THR A 117 -24.79 7.34 8.61
C THR A 117 -24.71 5.84 8.31
N VAL A 118 -23.85 5.12 9.03
CA VAL A 118 -23.78 3.66 9.01
C VAL A 118 -23.86 3.09 10.42
N TYR A 119 -24.63 2.01 10.56
CA TYR A 119 -24.70 1.21 11.78
C TYR A 119 -23.93 -0.09 11.56
N ILE A 120 -23.09 -0.44 12.51
CA ILE A 120 -22.12 -1.54 12.43
C ILE A 120 -22.34 -2.47 13.62
N ASP A 121 -22.55 -3.75 13.34
CA ASP A 121 -22.55 -4.80 14.36
C ASP A 121 -21.11 -5.22 14.65
N ALA A 122 -20.54 -4.68 15.73
CA ALA A 122 -19.14 -4.87 16.06
C ALA A 122 -18.84 -6.25 16.69
N GLU A 123 -19.86 -7.03 17.05
CA GLU A 123 -19.67 -8.45 17.43
C GLU A 123 -19.40 -9.31 16.20
N ARG A 124 -20.11 -9.03 15.10
CA ARG A 124 -19.97 -9.78 13.85
C ARG A 124 -18.83 -9.27 12.97
N LEU A 125 -18.49 -7.99 13.11
CA LEU A 125 -17.50 -7.32 12.29
C LEU A 125 -16.45 -6.68 13.21
N ALA A 126 -15.52 -7.51 13.69
CA ALA A 126 -14.55 -7.14 14.73
C ALA A 126 -13.52 -6.06 14.31
N GLY A 127 -13.48 -5.70 13.03
CA GLY A 127 -12.65 -4.61 12.51
C GLY A 127 -13.19 -4.07 11.19
N VAL A 128 -13.34 -2.76 11.11
CA VAL A 128 -13.84 -2.05 9.93
C VAL A 128 -13.05 -0.77 9.68
N ILE A 129 -13.00 -0.37 8.43
CA ILE A 129 -12.59 0.97 8.01
C ILE A 129 -13.83 1.70 7.51
N VAL A 130 -13.99 2.93 7.98
CA VAL A 130 -15.00 3.87 7.54
C VAL A 130 -14.31 5.03 6.84
N ARG A 131 -14.72 5.35 5.61
CA ARG A 131 -14.19 6.48 4.84
C ARG A 131 -15.29 7.45 4.45
N ALA A 132 -14.96 8.74 4.47
CA ALA A 132 -15.77 9.84 3.96
C ALA A 132 -14.85 10.87 3.29
N GLY A 133 -14.73 10.81 1.96
CA GLY A 133 -13.75 11.60 1.21
C GLY A 133 -12.31 11.25 1.58
N ASP A 134 -11.53 12.25 1.98
CA ASP A 134 -10.12 12.10 2.37
C ASP A 134 -9.94 11.69 3.83
N ALA A 135 -11.01 11.70 4.64
CA ALA A 135 -10.97 11.25 6.02
C ALA A 135 -11.28 9.76 6.12
N GLY A 136 -10.60 9.08 7.04
CA GLY A 136 -10.87 7.69 7.36
C GLY A 136 -10.69 7.39 8.84
N LEU A 137 -11.41 6.38 9.31
CA LEU A 137 -11.37 5.89 10.67
C LEU A 137 -11.38 4.36 10.65
N ALA A 138 -10.38 3.74 11.26
CA ALA A 138 -10.41 2.32 11.56
C ALA A 138 -11.04 2.11 12.94
N ILE A 139 -11.99 1.18 13.01
CA ILE A 139 -12.74 0.84 14.21
C ILE A 139 -12.56 -0.65 14.46
N GLY A 140 -11.92 -0.99 15.56
CA GLY A 140 -11.82 -2.34 16.09
C GLY A 140 -12.72 -2.51 17.32
N ALA A 141 -13.23 -3.72 17.54
CA ALA A 141 -13.97 -4.04 18.74
C ALA A 141 -13.36 -5.23 19.45
N THR A 142 -13.16 -5.09 20.76
CA THR A 142 -12.73 -6.16 21.66
C THR A 142 -13.81 -6.48 22.67
N GLU A 143 -13.55 -7.46 23.53
CA GLU A 143 -14.44 -7.78 24.64
C GLU A 143 -14.62 -6.61 25.63
N GLN A 144 -13.62 -5.74 25.74
CA GLN A 144 -13.53 -4.74 26.81
C GLN A 144 -13.68 -3.31 26.30
N ALA A 145 -13.32 -3.05 25.04
CA ALA A 145 -13.24 -1.71 24.49
C ALA A 145 -13.52 -1.67 22.98
N LEU A 146 -13.81 -0.46 22.51
CA LEU A 146 -13.69 -0.04 21.12
C LEU A 146 -12.27 0.52 20.92
N GLU A 147 -11.55 -0.01 19.93
CA GLU A 147 -10.26 0.52 19.48
C GLU A 147 -10.53 1.48 18.31
N LEU A 148 -10.16 2.73 18.43
CA LEU A 148 -10.30 3.75 17.39
C LEU A 148 -8.94 4.18 16.89
N VAL A 149 -8.77 4.22 15.57
CA VAL A 149 -7.52 4.66 14.95
C VAL A 149 -7.84 5.58 13.78
N GLU A 150 -7.40 6.83 13.86
CA GLU A 150 -7.51 7.77 12.75
C GLU A 150 -6.68 7.26 11.56
N LEU A 151 -7.27 7.27 10.35
CA LEU A 151 -6.50 7.07 9.14
C LEU A 151 -5.89 8.40 8.72
N LEU A 152 -4.61 8.55 9.02
CA LEU A 152 -3.83 9.71 8.64
C LEU A 152 -3.37 9.53 7.21
N LYS A 153 -3.75 10.47 6.33
CA LYS A 153 -3.06 10.57 5.04
C LYS A 153 -1.58 10.86 5.34
N PRO A 154 -0.61 10.07 4.85
CA PRO A 154 0.78 10.40 4.90
C PRO A 154 0.93 11.82 4.40
N ILE A 155 1.83 12.56 5.03
CA ILE A 155 2.27 13.83 4.47
C ILE A 155 2.88 13.48 3.12
N GLU A 156 2.09 13.65 2.05
CA GLU A 156 2.61 13.67 0.70
C GLU A 156 3.48 14.91 0.64
N LEU A 157 4.78 14.71 0.81
CA LEU A 157 5.76 15.73 0.46
C LEU A 157 5.54 15.97 -1.03
N SER A 158 4.83 17.07 -1.34
CA SER A 158 4.66 17.49 -2.72
C SER A 158 6.06 17.57 -3.32
N PRO A 159 6.34 16.87 -4.44
CA PRO A 159 7.61 17.00 -5.12
C PRO A 159 7.93 18.48 -5.24
N LEU A 160 9.15 18.88 -4.90
CA LEU A 160 9.56 20.28 -5.07
C LEU A 160 9.35 20.73 -6.52
N THR A 161 9.27 19.80 -7.47
CA THR A 161 8.86 20.01 -8.85
C THR A 161 8.15 18.78 -9.42
N ARG A 162 7.08 18.99 -10.19
CA ARG A 162 6.39 17.92 -10.94
C ARG A 162 7.30 17.37 -12.03
N LEU A 163 7.47 16.04 -12.10
CA LEU A 163 8.31 15.36 -13.09
C LEU A 163 7.43 14.58 -14.07
N GLU A 164 7.60 14.87 -15.36
CA GLU A 164 6.79 14.28 -16.43
C GLU A 164 7.67 13.78 -17.58
N PRO A 165 8.40 12.67 -17.40
CA PRO A 165 9.08 12.03 -18.53
C PRO A 165 8.04 11.58 -19.56
N PRO A 166 8.23 11.85 -20.87
CA PRO A 166 7.31 11.45 -21.94
C PRO A 166 7.42 9.94 -22.28
N VAL A 167 7.31 9.08 -21.26
CA VAL A 167 7.49 7.62 -21.36
C VAL A 167 6.53 6.99 -22.36
N MET A 168 5.29 7.47 -22.43
CA MET A 168 4.27 6.98 -23.36
C MET A 168 4.61 7.25 -24.82
N GLU A 169 5.41 8.27 -25.10
CA GLU A 169 5.85 8.57 -26.47
C GLU A 169 6.99 7.63 -26.87
N TRP A 170 7.93 7.39 -25.95
CA TRP A 170 9.08 6.53 -26.18
C TRP A 170 8.68 5.07 -26.36
N THR A 171 7.67 4.59 -25.63
CA THR A 171 7.27 3.18 -25.68
C THR A 171 6.42 2.79 -26.89
N ARG A 172 6.00 3.72 -27.76
CA ARG A 172 5.13 3.43 -28.92
C ARG A 172 5.72 2.41 -29.90
N GLU A 173 7.04 2.39 -30.04
CA GLU A 173 7.76 1.48 -30.93
C GLU A 173 8.46 0.33 -30.18
N LEU A 174 8.29 0.26 -28.86
CA LEU A 174 8.89 -0.80 -28.04
C LEU A 174 8.27 -2.17 -28.35
N ASN A 175 9.06 -3.06 -28.94
CA ASN A 175 8.68 -4.45 -29.21
C ASN A 175 8.91 -5.37 -27.98
N ASP A 176 8.36 -4.97 -26.84
CA ASP A 176 8.42 -5.72 -25.58
C ASP A 176 7.08 -5.54 -24.83
N PRO A 177 6.10 -6.43 -25.07
CA PRO A 177 4.75 -6.28 -24.53
C PRO A 177 4.72 -6.29 -23.00
N TRP A 178 5.59 -7.09 -22.38
CA TRP A 178 5.66 -7.16 -20.93
C TRP A 178 6.15 -5.84 -20.35
N LEU A 179 7.27 -5.31 -20.87
CA LEU A 179 7.85 -4.06 -20.36
C LEU A 179 6.92 -2.87 -20.63
N ARG A 180 6.29 -2.82 -21.81
CA ARG A 180 5.28 -1.80 -22.14
C ARG A 180 4.14 -1.80 -21.11
N ASN A 181 3.58 -2.96 -20.78
CA ASN A 181 2.51 -3.07 -19.78
C ASN A 181 2.95 -2.56 -18.39
N GLN A 182 4.16 -2.89 -17.95
CA GLN A 182 4.69 -2.38 -16.67
C GLN A 182 4.87 -0.86 -16.68
N ILE A 183 5.43 -0.32 -17.77
CA ILE A 183 5.59 1.14 -17.95
C ILE A 183 4.22 1.83 -17.98
N ASP A 184 3.25 1.30 -18.71
CA ASP A 184 1.91 1.90 -18.82
C ASP A 184 1.21 1.98 -17.46
N LYS A 185 1.27 0.89 -16.66
CA LYS A 185 0.74 0.88 -15.29
C LYS A 185 1.37 1.97 -14.41
N ARG A 186 2.69 2.12 -14.47
CA ARG A 186 3.42 3.13 -13.70
C ARG A 186 3.16 4.55 -14.20
N ALA A 187 3.05 4.75 -15.52
CA ALA A 187 2.78 6.05 -16.13
C ALA A 187 1.37 6.57 -15.85
N GLN A 188 0.40 5.67 -15.69
CA GLN A 188 -0.99 5.99 -15.32
C GLN A 188 -1.12 6.44 -13.86
N ALA A 189 -0.15 6.12 -12.99
CA ALA A 189 -0.15 6.64 -11.64
C ALA A 189 0.01 8.17 -11.65
N HIS A 190 -0.78 8.86 -10.84
CA HIS A 190 -0.85 10.32 -10.80
C HIS A 190 0.27 10.97 -9.94
N ASN A 191 1.41 10.32 -9.76
CA ASN A 191 2.55 10.83 -8.98
C ASN A 191 3.87 10.86 -9.78
N SER A 192 4.77 11.78 -9.43
CA SER A 192 6.09 11.96 -10.08
C SER A 192 6.95 10.71 -9.98
N TRP A 193 7.07 10.13 -8.78
CA TRP A 193 7.89 8.95 -8.50
C TRP A 193 7.62 7.81 -9.49
N SER A 194 6.36 7.41 -9.64
CA SER A 194 5.98 6.30 -10.52
C SER A 194 6.34 6.55 -11.98
N ARG A 195 6.27 7.80 -12.44
CA ARG A 195 6.66 8.17 -13.81
C ARG A 195 8.17 8.15 -14.01
N VAL A 196 8.93 8.57 -13.01
CA VAL A 196 10.40 8.48 -13.03
C VAL A 196 10.85 7.03 -13.01
N VAL A 197 10.22 6.19 -12.18
CA VAL A 197 10.40 4.73 -12.18
C VAL A 197 10.11 4.14 -13.55
N ALA A 198 9.02 4.54 -14.21
CA ALA A 198 8.69 4.08 -15.56
C ALA A 198 9.78 4.43 -16.59
N ALA A 199 10.35 5.64 -16.50
CA ALA A 199 11.50 6.03 -17.33
C ALA A 199 12.75 5.18 -17.03
N GLY A 200 13.00 4.87 -15.74
CA GLY A 200 14.10 4.02 -15.30
C GLY A 200 13.94 2.57 -15.76
N MET A 201 12.72 2.02 -15.71
CA MET A 201 12.38 0.70 -16.23
C MET A 201 12.73 0.60 -17.71
N LEU A 202 12.37 1.61 -18.53
CA LEU A 202 12.74 1.64 -19.94
C LEU A 202 14.26 1.71 -20.16
N ALA A 203 14.99 2.37 -19.26
CA ALA A 203 16.45 2.48 -19.35
C ALA A 203 17.19 1.20 -18.93
N ARG A 204 16.59 0.38 -18.05
CA ARG A 204 17.27 -0.72 -17.35
C ARG A 204 16.76 -2.11 -17.72
N LEU A 205 15.44 -2.30 -17.76
CA LEU A 205 14.79 -3.61 -17.94
C LEU A 205 14.60 -4.12 -19.39
N PRO A 206 14.95 -3.40 -20.48
CA PRO A 206 14.92 -4.01 -21.80
C PRO A 206 15.80 -5.26 -21.84
N ALA A 207 15.20 -6.37 -22.26
CA ALA A 207 15.86 -7.65 -22.38
C ALA A 207 15.54 -8.24 -23.77
N PRO A 208 16.53 -8.86 -24.43
CA PRO A 208 16.28 -9.57 -25.68
C PRO A 208 15.31 -10.73 -25.43
N ALA A 209 14.28 -10.87 -26.28
CA ALA A 209 13.29 -11.94 -26.15
C ALA A 209 13.91 -13.33 -26.39
N THR A 210 14.96 -13.38 -27.22
CA THR A 210 15.68 -14.60 -27.58
C THR A 210 17.20 -14.40 -27.57
N GLY A 211 17.97 -15.49 -27.53
CA GLY A 211 19.43 -15.43 -27.66
C GLY A 211 19.92 -14.83 -28.98
N SER A 212 19.15 -14.95 -30.07
CA SER A 212 19.42 -14.27 -31.34
C SER A 212 19.28 -12.76 -31.24
N ASP A 213 18.24 -12.27 -30.55
CA ASP A 213 18.04 -10.83 -30.35
C ASP A 213 19.18 -10.22 -29.54
N ALA A 214 19.72 -10.97 -28.56
CA ALA A 214 20.86 -10.55 -27.76
C ALA A 214 22.10 -10.31 -28.63
N ARG A 215 22.36 -11.18 -29.61
CA ARG A 215 23.47 -11.01 -30.56
C ARG A 215 23.29 -9.80 -31.45
N VAL A 216 22.07 -9.57 -31.94
CA VAL A 216 21.75 -8.38 -32.75
C VAL A 216 22.01 -7.12 -31.93
N TRP A 217 21.52 -7.06 -30.69
CA TRP A 217 21.76 -5.92 -29.80
C TRP A 217 23.24 -5.66 -29.54
N MET A 218 24.02 -6.72 -29.26
CA MET A 218 25.47 -6.59 -29.07
C MET A 218 26.19 -6.14 -30.35
N THR A 219 25.73 -6.61 -31.52
CA THR A 219 26.30 -6.23 -32.83
C THR A 219 26.02 -4.76 -33.14
N ASP A 220 24.77 -4.32 -32.97
CA ASP A 220 24.36 -2.93 -33.17
C ASP A 220 25.10 -2.00 -32.22
N PHE A 221 25.23 -2.39 -30.94
CA PHE A 221 26.01 -1.64 -29.97
C PHE A 221 27.50 -1.55 -30.35
N GLY A 222 28.10 -2.67 -30.78
CA GLY A 222 29.48 -2.70 -31.26
C GLY A 222 29.70 -1.85 -32.53
N ALA A 223 28.66 -1.69 -33.35
CA ALA A 223 28.66 -0.82 -34.52
C ALA A 223 28.40 0.67 -34.19
N GLY A 224 28.16 1.01 -32.92
CA GLY A 224 27.81 2.36 -32.48
C GLY A 224 26.36 2.76 -32.78
N THR A 225 25.51 1.83 -33.21
CA THR A 225 24.09 2.06 -33.43
C THR A 225 23.37 2.10 -32.09
N VAL A 226 23.02 3.31 -31.64
CA VAL A 226 22.26 3.50 -30.41
C VAL A 226 20.77 3.45 -30.71
N ASN A 227 20.05 2.50 -30.10
CA ASN A 227 18.60 2.48 -30.20
C ASN A 227 18.00 3.75 -29.57
N ALA A 228 17.35 4.58 -30.38
CA ALA A 228 16.85 5.89 -29.98
C ALA A 228 15.81 5.82 -28.85
N VAL A 229 14.96 4.78 -28.84
CA VAL A 229 13.95 4.53 -27.81
C VAL A 229 14.62 4.20 -26.48
N LEU A 230 15.58 3.28 -26.48
CA LEU A 230 16.27 2.85 -25.25
C LEU A 230 17.16 3.95 -24.66
N ALA A 231 17.69 4.84 -25.49
CA ALA A 231 18.47 5.99 -25.05
C ALA A 231 17.62 7.21 -24.63
N ALA A 232 16.31 7.21 -24.87
CA ALA A 232 15.45 8.36 -24.60
C ALA A 232 15.39 8.77 -23.12
N PRO A 233 15.24 7.85 -22.14
CA PRO A 233 15.24 8.21 -20.72
C PRO A 233 16.55 8.88 -20.28
N ARG A 234 17.69 8.40 -20.79
CA ARG A 234 19.03 8.94 -20.51
C ARG A 234 19.22 10.35 -21.07
N ARG A 235 18.69 10.61 -22.26
CA ARG A 235 18.69 11.98 -22.81
C ARG A 235 17.81 12.90 -21.98
N TRP A 236 16.63 12.44 -21.57
CA TRP A 236 15.71 13.22 -20.76
C TRP A 236 16.31 13.59 -19.40
N VAL A 237 16.90 12.65 -18.67
CA VAL A 237 17.46 12.95 -17.33
C VAL A 237 18.59 13.99 -17.39
N ARG A 238 19.36 14.03 -18.49
CA ARG A 238 20.38 15.08 -18.74
C ARG A 238 19.81 16.47 -19.02
N THR A 239 18.51 16.59 -19.30
CA THR A 239 17.83 17.90 -19.49
C THR A 239 17.28 18.48 -18.19
N LEU A 240 17.30 17.72 -17.10
CA LEU A 240 16.77 18.16 -15.82
C LEU A 240 17.64 19.26 -15.21
N ASN A 241 16.99 20.21 -14.54
CA ASN A 241 17.70 21.19 -13.73
C ASN A 241 18.04 20.64 -12.34
N GLU A 242 18.85 21.36 -11.59
CA GLU A 242 19.32 20.94 -10.26
C GLU A 242 18.18 20.69 -9.26
N GLN A 243 17.07 21.45 -9.32
CA GLN A 243 15.93 21.26 -8.44
C GLN A 243 15.17 19.96 -8.76
N GLN A 244 14.98 19.65 -10.05
CA GLN A 244 14.37 18.42 -10.50
C GLN A 244 15.23 17.20 -10.13
N THR A 245 16.54 17.28 -10.37
CA THR A 245 17.49 16.23 -9.95
C THR A 245 17.44 15.98 -8.45
N ARG A 246 17.47 17.04 -7.63
CA ARG A 246 17.34 16.94 -6.17
C ARG A 246 16.00 16.32 -5.75
N SER A 247 14.92 16.63 -6.45
CA SER A 247 13.60 16.05 -6.17
C SER A 247 13.60 14.54 -6.39
N ILE A 248 14.19 14.06 -7.51
CA ILE A 248 14.34 12.61 -7.78
C ILE A 248 15.17 11.94 -6.70
N GLU A 249 16.29 12.54 -6.32
CA GLU A 249 17.18 11.98 -5.29
C GLU A 249 16.47 11.89 -3.93
N GLN A 250 15.76 12.94 -3.51
CA GLN A 250 15.01 12.97 -2.26
C GLN A 250 13.87 11.94 -2.23
N GLU A 251 13.08 11.83 -3.30
CA GLU A 251 12.04 10.80 -3.43
C GLU A 251 12.65 9.39 -3.37
N SER A 252 13.81 9.19 -4.00
CA SER A 252 14.51 7.91 -3.98
C SER A 252 15.00 7.54 -2.58
N ILE A 253 15.56 8.50 -1.83
CA ILE A 253 16.03 8.27 -0.45
C ILE A 253 14.84 7.94 0.46
N ALA A 254 13.73 8.68 0.35
CA ALA A 254 12.52 8.40 1.12
C ALA A 254 11.95 7.00 0.83
N GLU A 255 12.03 6.54 -0.42
CA GLU A 255 11.64 5.18 -0.78
C GLU A 255 12.59 4.14 -0.16
N VAL A 256 13.89 4.41 -0.09
CA VAL A 256 14.86 3.52 0.59
C VAL A 256 14.59 3.44 2.09
N ASP A 257 14.26 4.55 2.74
CA ASP A 257 13.86 4.55 4.15
C ASP A 257 12.61 3.68 4.37
N ALA A 258 11.59 3.83 3.51
CA ALA A 258 10.39 2.99 3.58
C ALA A 258 10.67 1.50 3.29
N LEU A 259 11.71 1.20 2.50
CA LEU A 259 12.15 -0.17 2.24
C LEU A 259 12.84 -0.79 3.46
N HIS A 260 13.57 -0.02 4.28
CA HIS A 260 14.14 -0.52 5.53
C HIS A 260 13.04 -1.03 6.48
N ASP A 261 11.97 -0.24 6.67
CA ASP A 261 10.82 -0.65 7.48
C ASP A 261 10.19 -1.95 6.95
N LEU A 262 10.09 -2.09 5.63
CA LEU A 262 9.52 -3.29 4.99
C LEU A 262 10.44 -4.52 5.11
N VAL A 263 11.76 -4.33 5.06
CA VAL A 263 12.73 -5.41 5.30
C VAL A 263 12.60 -5.94 6.73
N GLU A 264 12.52 -5.05 7.72
CA GLU A 264 12.33 -5.44 9.13
C GLU A 264 11.00 -6.21 9.31
N LEU A 265 9.93 -5.72 8.70
CA LEU A 265 8.63 -6.39 8.72
C LEU A 265 8.71 -7.80 8.14
N VAL A 266 9.22 -7.95 6.92
CA VAL A 266 9.31 -9.27 6.27
C VAL A 266 10.22 -10.20 7.08
N ALA A 267 11.34 -9.70 7.62
CA ALA A 267 12.26 -10.47 8.45
C ALA A 267 11.58 -11.09 9.69
N GLY A 268 10.63 -10.37 10.30
CA GLY A 268 9.85 -10.86 11.44
C GLY A 268 8.86 -11.97 11.11
N ASP A 269 8.38 -12.02 9.86
CA ASP A 269 7.27 -12.88 9.43
C ASP A 269 7.69 -14.12 8.63
N VAL A 270 8.95 -14.23 8.16
CA VAL A 270 9.41 -15.35 7.29
C VAL A 270 9.15 -16.75 7.89
N ASP A 271 9.16 -16.86 9.22
CA ASP A 271 8.94 -18.12 9.94
C ASP A 271 7.45 -18.43 10.22
N ALA A 272 6.55 -17.47 10.02
CA ALA A 272 5.13 -17.69 10.14
C ALA A 272 4.65 -18.53 8.95
N SER A 273 3.97 -19.65 9.21
CA SER A 273 3.48 -20.62 8.21
C SER A 273 2.37 -20.08 7.27
N VAL A 274 2.30 -18.76 7.08
CA VAL A 274 1.28 -18.03 6.34
C VAL A 274 1.88 -17.56 5.01
N GLY A 275 1.22 -17.83 3.88
CA GLY A 275 1.72 -17.44 2.54
C GLY A 275 1.82 -15.93 2.28
N ARG A 276 1.38 -15.07 3.22
CA ARG A 276 1.33 -13.61 3.05
C ARG A 276 2.73 -12.99 2.88
N TRP A 277 3.71 -13.46 3.65
CA TRP A 277 5.07 -12.92 3.59
C TRP A 277 5.71 -13.11 2.20
N GLN A 278 5.27 -14.10 1.40
CA GLN A 278 5.78 -14.30 0.03
C GLN A 278 5.37 -13.17 -0.92
N GLU A 279 4.15 -12.65 -0.76
CA GLU A 279 3.66 -11.51 -1.52
C GLU A 279 4.39 -10.23 -1.10
N GLU A 280 4.59 -10.05 0.21
CA GLU A 280 5.32 -8.91 0.79
C GLU A 280 6.80 -8.92 0.39
N TRP A 281 7.45 -10.09 0.41
CA TRP A 281 8.80 -10.26 -0.11
C TRP A 281 8.88 -9.90 -1.60
N ARG A 282 7.89 -10.30 -2.40
CA ARG A 282 7.86 -9.96 -3.83
C ARG A 282 7.68 -8.47 -4.05
N ASP A 283 6.79 -7.83 -3.29
CA ASP A 283 6.60 -6.38 -3.33
C ASP A 283 7.87 -5.65 -2.92
N LEU A 284 8.51 -6.06 -1.82
CA LEU A 284 9.81 -5.56 -1.38
C LEU A 284 10.86 -5.64 -2.49
N CYS A 285 10.98 -6.80 -3.16
CA CYS A 285 11.91 -6.98 -4.28
C CYS A 285 11.59 -6.03 -5.45
N HIS A 286 10.31 -5.84 -5.76
CA HIS A 286 9.86 -4.97 -6.87
C HIS A 286 10.11 -3.50 -6.57
N ARG A 287 9.84 -3.07 -5.34
CA ARG A 287 10.10 -1.69 -4.90
C ARG A 287 11.59 -1.39 -4.82
N ARG A 288 12.42 -2.32 -4.35
CA ARG A 288 13.89 -2.18 -4.44
C ARG A 288 14.37 -2.07 -5.89
N ASP A 289 13.77 -2.84 -6.80
CA ASP A 289 14.06 -2.77 -8.23
C ASP A 289 13.58 -1.44 -8.86
N ASP A 290 12.52 -0.81 -8.35
CA ASP A 290 12.10 0.55 -8.75
C ASP A 290 13.20 1.56 -8.43
N VAL A 291 13.76 1.51 -7.21
CA VAL A 291 14.87 2.39 -6.81
C VAL A 291 16.10 2.15 -7.69
N GLU A 292 16.40 0.89 -8.03
CA GLU A 292 17.50 0.56 -8.95
C GLU A 292 17.28 1.13 -10.36
N CYS A 293 16.03 1.13 -10.83
CA CYS A 293 15.66 1.74 -12.11
C CYS A 293 15.92 3.26 -12.10
N VAL A 294 15.62 3.95 -10.99
CA VAL A 294 15.88 5.38 -10.84
C VAL A 294 17.37 5.67 -10.65
N LEU A 295 18.09 4.82 -9.92
CA LEU A 295 19.54 4.91 -9.72
C LEU A 295 20.29 4.97 -11.06
N VAL A 296 19.88 4.15 -12.02
CA VAL A 296 20.45 4.14 -13.38
C VAL A 296 20.29 5.47 -14.12
N LEU A 297 19.25 6.24 -13.82
CA LEU A 297 19.05 7.58 -14.37
C LEU A 297 19.89 8.63 -13.64
N LEU A 298 19.98 8.56 -12.31
CA LEU A 298 20.80 9.49 -11.53
C LEU A 298 22.31 9.30 -11.81
N ASP A 299 22.74 8.06 -12.03
CA ASP A 299 24.12 7.73 -12.42
C ASP A 299 24.50 8.41 -13.75
N GLU A 300 23.56 8.49 -14.68
CA GLU A 300 23.74 9.12 -15.99
C GLU A 300 24.20 10.59 -15.92
N ILE A 301 23.80 11.28 -14.85
CA ILE A 301 24.12 12.69 -14.60
C ILE A 301 25.05 12.88 -13.41
N GLY A 302 25.63 11.80 -12.86
CA GLY A 302 26.56 11.85 -11.74
C GLY A 302 25.94 12.26 -10.40
N ALA A 303 24.62 12.12 -10.24
CA ALA A 303 23.85 12.55 -9.07
C ALA A 303 23.41 11.40 -8.14
N ALA A 304 24.08 10.23 -8.25
CA ALA A 304 23.68 9.01 -7.57
C ALA A 304 24.43 8.73 -6.25
N ALA A 305 25.40 9.57 -5.87
CA ALA A 305 26.35 9.25 -4.80
C ALA A 305 25.66 8.98 -3.44
N ASN A 306 24.72 9.83 -3.03
CA ASN A 306 24.03 9.66 -1.75
C ASN A 306 23.06 8.48 -1.78
N LEU A 307 22.35 8.28 -2.90
CA LEU A 307 21.44 7.15 -3.06
C LEU A 307 22.19 5.81 -2.97
N ARG A 308 23.36 5.67 -3.65
CA ARG A 308 24.21 4.47 -3.55
C ARG A 308 24.68 4.22 -2.12
N HIS A 309 25.06 5.28 -1.40
CA HIS A 309 25.46 5.17 -0.01
C HIS A 309 24.33 4.61 0.85
N THR A 310 23.12 5.16 0.70
CA THR A 310 21.93 4.74 1.46
C THR A 310 21.54 3.29 1.12
N LEU A 311 21.53 2.93 -0.17
CA LEU A 311 21.25 1.57 -0.64
C LEU A 311 22.22 0.51 -0.09
N THR A 312 23.46 0.88 0.23
CA THR A 312 24.44 -0.08 0.76
C THR A 312 24.00 -0.69 2.08
N ALA A 313 23.29 0.06 2.93
CA ALA A 313 22.76 -0.46 4.19
C ALA A 313 21.59 -1.41 3.92
N LEU A 314 20.61 -0.94 3.15
CA LEU A 314 19.43 -1.73 2.76
C LEU A 314 19.82 -3.05 2.08
N ASP A 315 20.80 -3.02 1.18
CA ASP A 315 21.23 -4.21 0.44
C ASP A 315 21.87 -5.26 1.36
N ARG A 316 22.58 -4.85 2.41
CA ARG A 316 23.11 -5.79 3.41
C ARG A 316 21.99 -6.45 4.22
N GLU A 317 20.97 -5.69 4.59
CA GLU A 317 19.82 -6.22 5.33
C GLU A 317 19.00 -7.18 4.45
N GLY A 318 18.72 -6.78 3.21
CA GLY A 318 18.05 -7.61 2.21
C GLY A 318 18.81 -8.92 1.93
N ASP A 319 20.15 -8.86 1.84
CA ASP A 319 21.00 -10.06 1.71
C ASP A 319 20.86 -11.00 2.92
N LEU A 320 20.76 -10.47 4.14
CA LEU A 320 20.57 -11.29 5.34
C LEU A 320 19.19 -11.95 5.35
N VAL A 321 18.12 -11.21 5.07
CA VAL A 321 16.76 -11.75 4.99
C VAL A 321 16.65 -12.80 3.89
N ARG A 322 17.31 -12.57 2.75
CA ARG A 322 17.31 -13.48 1.59
C ARG A 322 17.72 -14.90 1.95
N LEU A 323 18.62 -15.09 2.93
CA LEU A 323 19.10 -16.39 3.39
C LEU A 323 17.97 -17.26 3.98
N SER A 324 16.97 -16.62 4.58
CA SER A 324 15.81 -17.30 5.15
C SER A 324 14.68 -17.52 4.13
N VAL A 325 14.73 -16.86 2.97
CA VAL A 325 13.68 -16.91 1.96
C VAL A 325 13.87 -18.10 0.99
N PRO A 326 12.91 -19.04 0.90
CA PRO A 326 12.90 -20.10 -0.11
C PRO A 326 13.20 -19.60 -1.53
N LEU A 327 14.12 -20.28 -2.23
CA LEU A 327 14.57 -19.90 -3.57
C LEU A 327 13.44 -19.83 -4.62
N GLY A 328 12.32 -20.50 -4.38
CA GLY A 328 11.19 -20.56 -5.31
C GLY A 328 10.25 -19.36 -5.29
N VAL A 329 10.35 -18.43 -4.33
CA VAL A 329 9.35 -17.34 -4.15
C VAL A 329 9.27 -16.40 -5.36
N LEU A 330 10.41 -16.15 -6.02
CA LEU A 330 10.50 -15.31 -7.21
C LEU A 330 10.52 -16.11 -8.53
N ARG A 331 10.32 -17.44 -8.46
CA ARG A 331 10.40 -18.28 -9.66
C ARG A 331 9.28 -17.90 -10.65
N GLY A 332 9.65 -17.63 -11.89
CA GLY A 332 8.71 -17.21 -12.93
C GLY A 332 8.27 -15.74 -12.85
N ASP A 333 8.82 -14.97 -11.92
CA ASP A 333 8.66 -13.53 -11.89
C ASP A 333 9.56 -12.88 -12.96
N GLU A 334 8.95 -12.48 -14.08
CA GLU A 334 9.64 -11.88 -15.22
C GLU A 334 10.43 -10.61 -14.83
N ARG A 335 9.97 -9.86 -13.82
CA ARG A 335 10.69 -8.67 -13.33
C ARG A 335 11.97 -9.08 -12.62
N ALA A 336 11.86 -10.01 -11.67
CA ALA A 336 13.01 -10.53 -10.93
C ALA A 336 14.03 -11.20 -11.85
N ARG A 337 13.56 -11.92 -12.88
CA ARG A 337 14.42 -12.50 -13.93
C ARG A 337 15.23 -11.43 -14.67
N ARG A 338 14.58 -10.34 -15.10
CA ARG A 338 15.26 -9.23 -15.81
C ARG A 338 16.22 -8.47 -14.90
N ALA A 339 15.88 -8.31 -13.62
CA ALA A 339 16.80 -7.75 -12.64
C ALA A 339 18.07 -8.62 -12.51
N ALA A 340 17.91 -9.94 -12.38
CA ALA A 340 19.02 -10.88 -12.29
C ALA A 340 19.91 -10.90 -13.55
N LEU A 341 19.35 -10.68 -14.75
CA LEU A 341 20.14 -10.55 -15.97
C LEU A 341 21.12 -9.35 -15.94
N LYS A 342 20.78 -8.28 -15.21
CA LYS A 342 21.61 -7.08 -15.08
C LYS A 342 22.52 -7.13 -13.85
N ASN A 343 22.04 -7.75 -12.77
CA ASN A 343 22.80 -7.94 -11.54
C ASN A 343 22.55 -9.37 -11.00
N PRO A 344 23.37 -10.36 -11.40
CA PRO A 344 23.18 -11.76 -11.01
C PRO A 344 23.26 -12.04 -9.50
N GLY A 345 23.83 -11.12 -8.72
CA GLY A 345 23.96 -11.22 -7.27
C GLY A 345 22.90 -10.45 -6.49
N ALA A 346 21.95 -9.78 -7.17
CA ALA A 346 20.91 -9.01 -6.49
C ALA A 346 19.97 -9.93 -5.69
N TRP A 347 19.83 -9.68 -4.38
CA TRP A 347 18.89 -10.42 -3.53
C TRP A 347 17.43 -10.30 -3.97
N TRP A 348 17.09 -9.21 -4.68
CA TRP A 348 15.77 -8.96 -5.29
C TRP A 348 15.60 -9.57 -6.69
N GLY A 349 16.60 -10.29 -7.21
CA GLY A 349 16.56 -10.99 -8.49
C GLY A 349 16.14 -12.47 -8.37
N GLU A 350 15.72 -13.06 -9.49
CA GLU A 350 15.51 -14.51 -9.55
C GLU A 350 16.87 -15.22 -9.40
N PRO A 351 17.02 -16.15 -8.44
CA PRO A 351 18.29 -16.83 -8.23
C PRO A 351 18.66 -17.65 -9.47
N SER A 352 19.87 -17.44 -10.02
CA SER A 352 20.33 -18.19 -11.19
C SER A 352 20.43 -19.67 -10.84
N THR A 353 19.75 -20.54 -11.57
CA THR A 353 19.81 -22.00 -11.42
C THR A 353 21.12 -22.61 -11.95
N GLN A 354 22.08 -21.79 -12.37
CA GLN A 354 23.40 -22.26 -12.78
C GLN A 354 24.25 -22.58 -11.54
N ALA A 355 24.07 -23.81 -11.04
CA ALA A 355 25.03 -24.50 -10.18
C ALA A 355 25.82 -25.53 -11.02
#